data_AF-A0A071M4S1-F1
#
_entry.id   AF-A0A071M4S1-F1
#
_cell.length_a   1.000
_cell.length_b   1.000
_cell.length_c   1.000
_cell.angle_alpha   90.00
_cell.angle_beta   90.00
_cell.angle_gamma   90.00
#
_symmetry.space_group_name_H-M   'P 1'
#
loop_
_entity.id
_entity.type
_entity.pdbx_description
1 polymer ?
#
loop_
_entity_poly.entity_id
_entity_poly.type
_entity_poly.pdbx_seq_one_letter_code
_entity_poly.pdbx_strand_id
1 'polypeptide(L)'
;MSCAVSGEDCHGSISIPGPILESVVVEIAKAWKLDVEIASMGSLETALAFRMLDIHSGALELAAKPGLTLSDVYARLPYATLPFDVALTVGLSIIDRAAKRIDHKWALLLDEFEIAHPSLQRRVLGSLRSANRKLLYKVALAPCGPHTSESLDTLGPPSHKNDYKQTNLWHSEKVSALRFCDQLFHSRVGHHKPLAGKTPTQVFGRTWEGDSDEQGNGARASDRLDKLSQDFLELRSKDQSFARFLDEKHLDAASPDTSLSLVRKIAPLVAFRNAFRGAVLSRKSRKKLLSVYTGWEALASISEGNPRWFIGMVNMIISRTRETDPLPIDRSVQHHAIEQTSEAFSAMLQTAATEQAMGITTTKSVYELLSTIGSYFNRRLVEDDFIEEIPLSFEVSHIDGEIEKALRIAINLGAVVSLSDPDEMGGFRTLEGKRFRLAYLLAPEFRLPLRSTKSVSLSTILSDATASRRSGRRADAIDARHRQGALF
;
A
#
# COMPACT_ATOMS: atom_id res chain seq x y z
N MET A 1 -10.40 9.89 -10.05
CA MET A 1 -9.54 9.33 -11.11
C MET A 1 -10.22 9.35 -12.49
N SER A 2 -11.09 10.32 -12.80
CA SER A 2 -11.77 10.40 -14.11
C SER A 2 -11.15 11.42 -15.09
N CYS A 3 -10.15 12.19 -14.69
CA CYS A 3 -9.58 13.26 -15.53
C CYS A 3 -8.37 12.84 -16.38
N ALA A 4 -7.91 11.59 -16.31
CA ALA A 4 -6.68 11.19 -17.01
C ALA A 4 -6.90 10.68 -18.45
N VAL A 5 -8.15 10.63 -18.96
CA VAL A 5 -8.47 10.00 -20.26
C VAL A 5 -9.00 10.98 -21.31
N SER A 6 -9.45 12.17 -20.91
CA SER A 6 -9.74 13.24 -21.86
C SER A 6 -8.52 14.15 -21.92
N GLY A 7 -7.84 14.23 -23.07
CA GLY A 7 -6.79 15.23 -23.35
C GLY A 7 -7.31 16.68 -23.41
N GLU A 8 -8.30 17.00 -22.59
CA GLU A 8 -8.73 18.35 -22.28
C GLU A 8 -7.85 18.88 -21.16
N ASP A 9 -7.27 20.06 -21.34
CA ASP A 9 -6.55 20.79 -20.29
C ASP A 9 -7.47 20.95 -19.06
N CYS A 10 -7.35 20.04 -18.11
CA CYS A 10 -8.16 19.99 -16.88
C CYS A 10 -7.79 21.11 -15.88
N HIS A 11 -6.89 22.02 -16.25
CA HIS A 11 -6.51 23.18 -15.47
C HIS A 11 -7.23 24.42 -16.00
N GLY A 12 -8.47 24.63 -15.55
CA GLY A 12 -9.17 25.87 -15.81
C GLY A 12 -8.41 27.05 -15.19
N SER A 13 -7.71 27.84 -16.00
CA SER A 13 -7.12 29.09 -15.52
C SER A 13 -8.21 30.13 -15.24
N ILE A 14 -8.01 30.90 -14.17
CA ILE A 14 -8.85 32.06 -13.85
C ILE A 14 -8.07 33.29 -14.30
N SER A 15 -8.68 34.10 -15.18
CA SER A 15 -8.13 35.39 -15.58
C SER A 15 -8.92 36.50 -14.90
N ILE A 16 -8.24 37.30 -14.07
CA ILE A 16 -8.79 38.51 -13.45
C ILE A 16 -7.98 39.70 -13.98
N PRO A 17 -8.63 40.76 -14.51
CA PRO A 17 -7.93 41.96 -14.96
C PRO A 17 -7.10 42.61 -13.84
N GLY A 18 -5.91 43.12 -14.16
CA GLY A 18 -4.96 43.68 -13.19
C GLY A 18 -5.56 44.67 -12.18
N PRO A 19 -6.30 45.71 -12.61
CA PRO A 19 -6.92 46.67 -11.67
C PRO A 19 -7.95 46.05 -10.71
N ILE A 20 -8.62 44.97 -11.14
CA ILE A 20 -9.57 44.23 -10.31
C ILE A 20 -8.83 43.31 -9.34
N LEU A 21 -7.70 42.75 -9.77
CA LEU A 21 -6.87 41.88 -8.94
C LEU A 21 -6.32 42.61 -7.70
N GLU A 22 -5.92 43.87 -7.83
CA GLU A 22 -5.46 44.67 -6.69
C GLU A 22 -6.55 44.80 -5.62
N SER A 23 -7.78 45.15 -6.02
CA SER A 23 -8.94 45.22 -5.12
C SER A 23 -9.23 43.87 -4.46
N VAL A 24 -9.17 42.78 -5.23
CA VAL A 24 -9.35 41.41 -4.74
C VAL A 24 -8.34 41.09 -3.64
N VAL A 25 -7.06 41.40 -3.89
CA VAL A 25 -5.97 41.13 -2.93
C VAL A 25 -6.20 41.91 -1.64
N VAL A 26 -6.54 43.19 -1.72
CA VAL A 26 -6.81 44.03 -0.54
C VAL A 26 -8.01 43.52 0.26
N GLU A 27 -9.09 43.14 -0.42
CA GLU A 27 -10.27 42.57 0.25
C GLU A 27 -9.95 41.24 0.95
N ILE A 28 -9.20 40.35 0.30
CA ILE A 28 -8.76 39.07 0.89
C ILE A 28 -7.83 39.33 2.08
N ALA A 29 -6.85 40.21 1.93
CA ALA A 29 -5.91 40.56 3.00
C ALA A 29 -6.68 41.05 4.24
N LYS A 30 -7.64 41.95 4.05
CA LYS A 30 -8.49 42.45 5.13
C LYS A 30 -9.34 41.34 5.76
N ALA A 31 -9.99 40.51 4.96
CA ALA A 31 -10.81 39.39 5.45
C ALA A 31 -9.98 38.37 6.25
N TRP A 32 -8.73 38.16 5.83
CA TRP A 32 -7.81 37.22 6.46
C TRP A 32 -6.95 37.88 7.55
N LYS A 33 -7.10 39.17 7.83
CA LYS A 33 -6.28 39.96 8.78
C LYS A 33 -4.78 39.95 8.46
N LEU A 34 -4.42 39.92 7.18
CA LEU A 34 -3.04 39.92 6.71
C LEU A 34 -2.55 41.37 6.53
N ASP A 35 -1.28 41.58 6.84
CA ASP A 35 -0.58 42.81 6.51
C ASP A 35 0.11 42.63 5.15
N VAL A 36 -0.26 43.45 4.18
CA VAL A 36 0.14 43.29 2.78
C VAL A 36 0.51 44.67 2.24
N GLU A 37 1.80 44.86 1.94
CA GLU A 37 2.32 46.15 1.47
C GLU A 37 1.97 46.44 0.00
N ILE A 38 1.91 45.39 -0.82
CA ILE A 38 1.66 45.50 -2.27
C ILE A 38 0.47 44.61 -2.63
N ALA A 39 -0.49 45.13 -3.39
CA ALA A 39 -1.72 44.41 -3.75
C ALA A 39 -1.47 43.35 -4.86
N SER A 40 -0.67 42.33 -4.54
CA SER A 40 -0.37 41.20 -5.43
C SER A 40 -0.63 39.85 -4.77
N MET A 41 -0.89 38.83 -5.58
CA MET A 41 -1.04 37.45 -5.07
C MET A 41 0.22 36.94 -4.37
N GLY A 42 1.41 37.32 -4.88
CA GLY A 42 2.68 36.98 -4.25
C GLY A 42 2.85 37.63 -2.88
N SER A 43 2.29 38.83 -2.68
CA SER A 43 2.31 39.50 -1.37
C SER A 43 1.35 38.84 -0.38
N LEU A 44 0.20 38.28 -0.82
CA LEU A 44 -0.66 37.45 0.04
C LEU A 44 0.06 36.18 0.49
N GLU A 45 0.75 35.49 -0.43
CA GLU A 45 1.55 34.31 -0.13
C GLU A 45 2.65 34.64 0.89
N THR A 46 3.38 35.73 0.66
CA THR A 46 4.42 36.21 1.55
C THR A 46 3.87 36.55 2.94
N ALA A 47 2.73 37.24 3.02
CA ALA A 47 2.08 37.58 4.29
C ALA A 47 1.59 36.34 5.05
N LEU A 48 1.10 35.31 4.35
CA LEU A 48 0.75 34.03 4.95
C LEU A 48 1.97 33.28 5.48
N ALA A 49 3.09 33.32 4.75
CA ALA A 49 4.35 32.74 5.23
C ALA A 49 4.85 33.46 6.50
N PHE A 50 4.79 34.79 6.54
CA PHE A 50 5.11 35.55 7.75
C PHE A 50 4.17 35.23 8.91
N ARG A 51 2.88 35.02 8.64
CA ARG A 51 1.95 34.55 9.67
C ARG A 51 2.35 33.19 10.23
N MET A 52 2.81 32.25 9.41
CA MET A 52 3.28 30.95 9.94
C MET A 52 4.46 31.12 10.90
N LEU A 53 5.39 32.02 10.57
CA LEU A 53 6.50 32.36 11.45
C LEU A 53 6.00 33.02 12.75
N ASP A 54 5.04 33.94 12.65
CA ASP A 54 4.45 34.64 13.79
C ASP A 54 3.64 33.71 14.72
N ILE A 55 2.95 32.71 14.15
CA ILE A 55 2.30 31.64 14.92
C ILE A 55 3.35 30.85 15.70
N HIS A 56 4.46 30.48 15.06
CA HIS A 56 5.51 29.70 15.70
C HIS A 56 6.19 30.46 16.84
N SER A 57 6.61 31.71 16.60
CA SER A 57 7.23 32.55 17.62
C SER A 57 6.24 32.88 18.75
N GLY A 58 5.01 33.22 18.41
CA GLY A 58 3.94 33.46 19.38
C GLY A 58 3.66 32.24 20.24
N ALA A 59 3.61 31.04 19.66
CA ALA A 59 3.41 29.80 20.42
C ALA A 59 4.54 29.56 21.44
N LEU A 60 5.80 29.79 21.06
CA LEU A 60 6.95 29.66 21.98
C LEU A 60 6.91 30.69 23.12
N GLU A 61 6.58 31.95 22.80
CA GLU A 61 6.43 33.02 23.79
C GLU A 61 5.30 32.73 24.78
N LEU A 62 4.16 32.25 24.29
CA LEU A 62 3.02 31.89 25.11
C LEU A 62 3.33 30.66 25.98
N ALA A 63 4.06 29.67 25.46
CA ALA A 63 4.46 28.48 26.23
C ALA A 63 5.40 28.82 27.41
N ALA A 64 6.20 29.89 27.29
CA ALA A 64 7.11 30.34 28.34
C ALA A 64 6.41 31.14 29.47
N LYS A 65 5.14 31.53 29.30
CA LYS A 65 4.39 32.35 30.26
C LYS A 65 3.51 31.50 31.18
N PRO A 66 3.78 31.46 32.50
CA PRO A 66 2.86 30.84 33.45
C PRO A 66 1.58 31.68 33.59
N GLY A 67 0.43 31.03 33.76
CA GLY A 67 -0.85 31.70 34.02
C GLY A 67 -1.52 32.32 32.79
N LEU A 68 -1.22 31.81 31.58
CA LEU A 68 -1.72 32.32 30.32
C LEU A 68 -3.26 32.43 30.28
N THR A 69 -3.78 33.59 29.85
CA THR A 69 -5.21 33.79 29.58
C THR A 69 -5.49 33.75 28.08
N LEU A 70 -6.74 33.47 27.69
CA LEU A 70 -7.16 33.61 26.28
C LEU A 70 -6.96 35.03 25.74
N SER A 71 -7.06 36.05 26.60
CA SER A 71 -6.81 37.43 26.22
C SER A 71 -5.35 37.65 25.80
N ASP A 72 -4.40 37.01 26.48
CA ASP A 72 -2.98 37.09 26.12
C ASP A 72 -2.72 36.45 24.76
N VAL A 73 -3.38 35.32 24.48
CA VAL A 73 -3.32 34.66 23.18
C VAL A 73 -3.87 35.56 22.08
N TYR A 74 -5.01 36.21 22.28
CA TYR A 74 -5.61 37.08 21.26
C TYR A 74 -4.86 38.40 21.06
N ALA A 75 -4.28 38.95 22.12
CA ALA A 75 -3.41 40.11 22.01
C ALA A 75 -2.17 39.78 21.16
N ARG A 76 -1.61 38.57 21.33
CA ARG A 76 -0.42 38.15 20.58
C ARG A 76 -0.73 37.65 19.17
N LEU A 77 -1.84 36.93 19.02
CA LEU A 77 -2.27 36.24 17.80
C LEU A 77 -3.71 36.65 17.47
N PRO A 78 -3.93 37.87 16.92
CA PRO A 78 -5.27 38.44 16.69
C PRO A 78 -6.11 37.67 15.64
N TYR A 79 -5.48 36.75 14.93
CA TYR A 79 -6.08 35.86 13.93
C TYR A 79 -6.33 34.44 14.47
N ALA A 80 -5.98 34.13 15.72
CA ALA A 80 -6.16 32.78 16.30
C ALA A 80 -7.63 32.31 16.37
N THR A 81 -8.59 33.25 16.36
CA THR A 81 -10.03 32.93 16.32
C THR A 81 -10.60 32.80 14.92
N LEU A 82 -9.82 33.10 13.87
CA LEU A 82 -10.32 33.12 12.51
C LEU A 82 -10.70 31.70 12.08
N PRO A 83 -11.99 31.38 11.83
CA PRO A 83 -12.39 30.05 11.39
C PRO A 83 -11.87 29.83 9.97
N PHE A 84 -11.05 28.79 9.77
CA PHE A 84 -10.40 28.55 8.48
C PHE A 84 -11.43 28.41 7.34
N ASP A 85 -12.55 27.74 7.61
CA ASP A 85 -13.62 27.43 6.68
C ASP A 85 -14.36 28.69 6.21
N VAL A 86 -14.63 29.60 7.14
CA VAL A 86 -15.24 30.90 6.87
C VAL A 86 -14.27 31.79 6.09
N ALA A 87 -13.02 31.90 6.56
CA ALA A 87 -12.00 32.70 5.90
C ALA A 87 -11.78 32.25 4.44
N LEU A 88 -11.65 30.95 4.23
CA LEU A 88 -11.49 30.35 2.90
C LEU A 88 -12.71 30.67 2.02
N THR A 89 -13.93 30.44 2.51
CA THR A 89 -15.16 30.73 1.77
C THR A 89 -15.24 32.19 1.34
N VAL A 90 -14.92 33.12 2.24
CA VAL A 90 -14.94 34.56 1.95
C VAL A 90 -13.92 34.89 0.86
N GLY A 91 -12.69 34.41 0.99
CA GLY A 91 -11.64 34.64 -0.02
C GLY A 91 -12.03 34.11 -1.40
N LEU A 92 -12.54 32.89 -1.47
CA LEU A 92 -13.02 32.29 -2.72
C LEU A 92 -14.21 33.04 -3.32
N SER A 93 -15.08 33.60 -2.48
CA SER A 93 -16.22 34.40 -2.95
C SER A 93 -15.80 35.74 -3.52
N ILE A 94 -14.75 36.36 -2.98
CA ILE A 94 -14.14 37.57 -3.54
C ILE A 94 -13.53 37.24 -4.92
N ILE A 95 -12.77 36.14 -5.03
CA ILE A 95 -12.18 35.67 -6.30
C ILE A 95 -13.28 35.41 -7.34
N ASP A 96 -14.32 34.68 -6.97
CA ASP A 96 -15.41 34.34 -7.90
C ASP A 96 -16.20 35.56 -8.37
N ARG A 97 -16.41 36.55 -7.50
CA ARG A 97 -17.04 37.82 -7.90
C ARG A 97 -16.20 38.53 -8.96
N ALA A 98 -14.89 38.62 -8.74
CA ALA A 98 -13.96 39.23 -9.69
C ALA A 98 -13.85 38.45 -11.01
N ALA A 99 -13.87 37.12 -10.93
CA ALA A 99 -13.83 36.22 -12.08
C ALA A 99 -15.18 36.07 -12.80
N LYS A 100 -16.26 36.67 -12.28
CA LYS A 100 -17.65 36.49 -12.75
C LYS A 100 -18.12 35.02 -12.73
N ARG A 101 -17.72 34.26 -11.72
CA ARG A 101 -18.04 32.84 -11.50
C ARG A 101 -18.73 32.60 -10.15
N ILE A 102 -19.82 33.31 -9.87
CA ILE A 102 -20.44 33.44 -8.53
C ILE A 102 -20.77 32.07 -7.88
N ASP A 103 -21.25 31.10 -8.66
CA ASP A 103 -21.66 29.76 -8.20
C ASP A 103 -20.57 28.69 -8.39
N HIS A 104 -19.32 29.09 -8.60
CA HIS A 104 -18.24 28.12 -8.79
C HIS A 104 -17.98 27.31 -7.51
N LYS A 105 -17.77 26.00 -7.71
CA LYS A 105 -17.39 25.09 -6.63
C LYS A 105 -15.87 24.93 -6.62
N TRP A 106 -15.29 25.05 -5.45
CA TRP A 106 -13.87 24.87 -5.21
C TRP A 106 -13.62 23.56 -4.50
N ALA A 107 -12.56 22.86 -4.90
CA ALA A 107 -12.12 21.65 -4.22
C ALA A 107 -10.90 21.96 -3.35
N LEU A 108 -11.01 21.74 -2.04
CA LEU A 108 -9.86 21.74 -1.14
C LEU A 108 -9.30 20.33 -1.07
N LEU A 109 -8.07 20.16 -1.55
CA LEU A 109 -7.37 18.89 -1.56
C LEU A 109 -6.46 18.83 -0.34
N LEU A 110 -6.75 17.90 0.56
CA LEU A 110 -6.00 17.71 1.80
C LEU A 110 -5.30 16.36 1.69
N ASP A 111 -3.98 16.40 1.49
CA ASP A 111 -3.14 15.20 1.46
C ASP A 111 -2.54 14.92 2.84
N GLU A 112 -2.26 13.66 3.15
CA GLU A 112 -1.70 13.21 4.45
C GLU A 112 -2.42 13.79 5.68
N PHE A 113 -3.76 13.91 5.60
CA PHE A 113 -4.53 14.69 6.57
C PHE A 113 -4.59 14.04 7.96
N GLU A 114 -4.20 12.78 8.09
CA GLU A 114 -4.02 12.08 9.36
C GLU A 114 -2.96 12.73 10.26
N ILE A 115 -2.01 13.48 9.69
CA ILE A 115 -0.96 14.20 10.44
C ILE A 115 -1.52 15.50 11.06
N ALA A 116 -2.64 16.01 10.55
CA ALA A 116 -3.25 17.23 11.05
C ALA A 116 -3.71 17.09 12.51
N HIS A 117 -3.71 18.19 13.26
CA HIS A 117 -4.18 18.18 14.65
C HIS A 117 -5.63 17.68 14.76
N PRO A 118 -6.01 16.87 15.79
CA PRO A 118 -7.35 16.29 15.91
C PRO A 118 -8.51 17.28 15.82
N SER A 119 -8.32 18.49 16.36
CA SER A 119 -9.34 19.56 16.29
C SER A 119 -9.58 20.05 14.86
N LEU A 120 -8.56 20.05 14.00
CA LEU A 120 -8.71 20.40 12.59
C LEU A 120 -9.36 19.25 11.81
N GLN A 121 -8.97 18.01 12.11
CA GLN A 121 -9.61 16.82 11.54
C GLN A 121 -11.11 16.79 11.84
N ARG A 122 -11.50 16.95 13.11
CA ARG A 122 -12.92 17.04 13.53
C ARG A 122 -13.69 18.12 12.78
N ARG A 123 -13.08 19.28 12.58
CA ARG A 123 -13.73 20.40 11.89
C ARG A 123 -13.94 20.11 10.40
N VAL A 124 -12.93 19.59 9.71
CA VAL A 124 -13.01 19.26 8.28
C VAL A 124 -13.92 18.06 8.02
N LEU A 125 -13.77 16.98 8.80
CA LEU A 125 -14.58 15.78 8.61
C LEU A 125 -16.04 16.02 9.03
N GLY A 126 -16.26 16.78 10.12
CA GLY A 126 -17.60 17.20 10.54
C GLY A 126 -18.28 18.13 9.52
N SER A 127 -17.53 18.92 8.77
CA SER A 127 -18.11 19.79 7.74
C SER A 127 -18.58 19.02 6.49
N LEU A 128 -18.24 17.74 6.32
CA LEU A 128 -18.72 16.93 5.18
C LEU A 128 -20.25 16.79 5.16
N ARG A 129 -20.89 16.72 6.34
CA ARG A 129 -22.36 16.64 6.45
C ARG A 129 -23.07 17.99 6.21
N SER A 130 -22.38 19.10 6.45
CA SER A 130 -22.94 20.45 6.38
C SER A 130 -22.19 21.34 5.38
N ALA A 131 -21.54 20.72 4.39
CA ALA A 131 -20.58 21.40 3.55
C ALA A 131 -21.25 22.61 2.88
N ASN A 132 -20.63 23.77 3.07
CA ASN A 132 -20.97 24.97 2.32
C ASN A 132 -21.03 24.59 0.84
N ARG A 133 -22.12 24.95 0.13
CA ARG A 133 -22.37 24.56 -1.26
C ARG A 133 -21.20 24.86 -2.21
N LYS A 134 -20.31 25.77 -1.79
CA LYS A 134 -19.13 26.26 -2.50
C LYS A 134 -17.87 25.41 -2.34
N LEU A 135 -17.73 24.64 -1.26
CA LEU A 135 -16.51 23.89 -0.95
C LEU A 135 -16.75 22.38 -1.01
N LEU A 136 -15.92 21.70 -1.80
CA LEU A 136 -15.79 20.26 -1.84
C LEU A 136 -14.49 19.89 -1.13
N TYR A 137 -14.53 18.95 -0.19
CA TYR A 137 -13.32 18.43 0.43
C TYR A 137 -12.93 17.11 -0.25
N LYS A 138 -11.67 17.03 -0.68
CA LYS A 138 -11.04 15.76 -1.05
C LYS A 138 -9.95 15.50 -0.03
N VAL A 139 -10.19 14.55 0.86
CA VAL A 139 -9.28 14.23 1.95
C VAL A 139 -8.61 12.89 1.68
N ALA A 140 -7.28 12.85 1.67
CA ALA A 140 -6.50 11.64 1.72
C ALA A 140 -6.20 11.33 3.20
N LEU A 141 -6.46 10.08 3.59
CA LEU A 141 -6.32 9.61 4.96
C LEU A 141 -5.63 8.25 4.96
N ALA A 142 -4.74 8.05 5.92
CA ALA A 142 -4.26 6.74 6.29
C ALA A 142 -5.38 5.86 6.88
N PRO A 143 -5.39 4.55 6.60
CA PRO A 143 -6.45 3.62 7.02
C PRO A 143 -6.52 3.36 8.54
N CYS A 144 -5.50 3.72 9.32
CA CYS A 144 -5.44 3.50 10.77
C CYS A 144 -5.07 4.77 11.55
N GLY A 145 -5.47 5.96 11.11
CA GLY A 145 -5.16 7.21 11.81
C GLY A 145 -5.71 7.24 13.26
N PRO A 146 -4.92 7.69 14.26
CA PRO A 146 -5.28 7.63 15.67
C PRO A 146 -6.48 8.53 16.05
N HIS A 147 -6.78 9.55 15.23
CA HIS A 147 -7.78 10.58 15.55
C HIS A 147 -9.01 10.53 14.66
N THR A 148 -8.97 9.77 13.57
CA THR A 148 -10.09 9.65 12.64
C THR A 148 -11.26 8.90 13.28
N SER A 149 -10.98 7.86 14.08
CA SER A 149 -11.99 7.07 14.79
C SER A 149 -12.68 7.83 15.94
N GLU A 150 -11.93 8.62 16.72
CA GLU A 150 -12.48 9.39 17.84
C GLU A 150 -13.22 10.67 17.39
N SER A 151 -12.85 11.21 16.23
CA SER A 151 -13.40 12.48 15.72
C SER A 151 -14.90 12.42 15.38
N LEU A 152 -15.43 11.23 15.13
CA LEU A 152 -16.78 11.01 14.58
C LEU A 152 -17.85 10.69 15.65
N ASP A 153 -17.45 10.34 16.87
CA ASP A 153 -18.36 9.95 17.95
C ASP A 153 -19.14 11.15 18.56
N THR A 154 -18.76 12.40 18.26
CA THR A 154 -19.28 13.59 18.97
C THR A 154 -20.38 14.37 18.25
N LEU A 155 -20.59 14.15 16.95
CA LEU A 155 -21.62 14.81 16.15
C LEU A 155 -22.06 13.81 15.08
N GLY A 156 -23.31 13.35 15.11
CA GLY A 156 -23.81 12.23 14.30
C GLY A 156 -23.08 12.07 12.95
N PRO A 157 -22.32 10.98 12.75
CA PRO A 157 -21.27 10.91 11.75
C PRO A 157 -21.83 11.12 10.34
N PRO A 158 -21.04 11.70 9.41
CA PRO A 158 -21.43 11.80 8.01
C PRO A 158 -21.74 10.39 7.48
N SER A 159 -22.81 10.24 6.70
CA SER A 159 -23.22 8.99 6.10
C SER A 159 -22.49 8.74 4.77
N HIS A 160 -21.91 7.54 4.61
CA HIS A 160 -21.22 7.10 3.39
C HIS A 160 -22.09 7.16 2.12
N LYS A 161 -23.42 7.16 2.23
CA LYS A 161 -24.32 7.21 1.06
C LYS A 161 -24.75 8.63 0.69
N ASN A 162 -24.72 9.56 1.64
CA ASN A 162 -25.32 10.88 1.48
C ASN A 162 -24.30 12.03 1.54
N ASP A 163 -23.23 11.87 2.32
CA ASP A 163 -22.36 12.98 2.71
C ASP A 163 -20.94 12.88 2.11
N TYR A 164 -20.46 11.68 1.78
CA TYR A 164 -19.12 11.50 1.20
C TYR A 164 -19.02 10.25 0.31
N LYS A 165 -18.00 10.19 -0.54
CA LYS A 165 -17.64 9.00 -1.32
C LYS A 165 -16.21 8.58 -0.97
N GLN A 166 -16.04 7.39 -0.42
CA GLN A 166 -14.72 6.82 -0.16
C GLN A 166 -14.17 6.15 -1.42
N THR A 167 -12.87 6.26 -1.62
CA THR A 167 -12.13 5.51 -2.65
C THR A 167 -10.90 4.91 -1.98
N ASN A 168 -10.92 3.58 -1.81
CA ASN A 168 -9.77 2.86 -1.25
C ASN A 168 -8.67 2.81 -2.31
N LEU A 169 -7.45 3.15 -1.91
CA LEU A 169 -6.27 3.14 -2.79
C LEU A 169 -5.49 1.82 -2.73
N TRP A 170 -5.94 0.87 -1.89
CA TRP A 170 -5.45 -0.50 -1.93
C TRP A 170 -6.38 -1.36 -2.78
N HIS A 171 -5.78 -2.24 -3.58
CA HIS A 171 -6.51 -3.17 -4.42
C HIS A 171 -6.62 -4.53 -3.70
N SER A 172 -7.79 -4.80 -3.11
CA SER A 172 -8.11 -6.13 -2.60
C SER A 172 -8.22 -7.16 -3.75
N GLU A 173 -8.70 -6.71 -4.91
CA GLU A 173 -8.86 -7.53 -6.12
C GLU A 173 -7.79 -7.25 -7.18
N LYS A 174 -7.08 -8.30 -7.60
CA LYS A 174 -6.00 -8.23 -8.61
C LYS A 174 -6.43 -7.64 -9.95
N VAL A 175 -7.67 -7.89 -10.39
CA VAL A 175 -8.16 -7.49 -11.73
C VAL A 175 -8.15 -5.98 -11.89
N SER A 176 -8.55 -5.26 -10.84
CA SER A 176 -8.57 -3.80 -10.84
C SER A 176 -7.15 -3.19 -10.90
N ALA A 177 -6.22 -3.76 -10.14
CA ALA A 177 -4.81 -3.36 -10.15
C ALA A 177 -4.17 -3.62 -11.53
N LEU A 178 -4.42 -4.77 -12.15
CA LEU A 178 -3.89 -5.13 -13.46
C LEU A 178 -4.30 -4.11 -14.54
N ARG A 179 -5.58 -3.71 -14.57
CA ARG A 179 -6.08 -2.71 -15.52
C ARG A 179 -5.40 -1.36 -15.32
N PHE A 180 -5.23 -0.93 -14.07
CA PHE A 180 -4.55 0.32 -13.76
C PHE A 180 -3.07 0.28 -14.18
N CYS A 181 -2.35 -0.80 -13.86
CA CYS A 181 -0.96 -0.99 -14.26
C CYS A 181 -0.81 -1.03 -15.78
N ASP A 182 -1.74 -1.63 -16.51
CA ASP A 182 -1.73 -1.64 -17.98
C ASP A 182 -1.83 -0.22 -18.57
N GLN A 183 -2.78 0.59 -18.09
CA GLN A 183 -2.91 1.98 -18.52
C GLN A 183 -1.66 2.80 -18.17
N LEU A 184 -1.13 2.60 -16.97
CA LEU A 184 0.08 3.27 -16.50
C LEU A 184 1.31 2.85 -17.31
N PHE A 185 1.40 1.59 -17.72
CA PHE A 185 2.47 1.11 -18.60
C PHE A 185 2.44 1.87 -19.94
N HIS A 186 1.28 1.93 -20.58
CA HIS A 186 1.15 2.60 -21.88
C HIS A 186 1.49 4.09 -21.80
N SER A 187 1.10 4.78 -20.72
CA SER A 187 1.44 6.20 -20.53
C SER A 187 2.95 6.45 -20.36
N ARG A 188 3.69 5.46 -19.85
CA ARG A 188 5.15 5.57 -19.63
C ARG A 188 5.94 5.14 -20.86
N VAL A 189 5.49 4.08 -21.51
CA VAL A 189 6.19 3.45 -22.63
C VAL A 189 5.94 4.15 -23.96
N GLY A 190 4.85 4.93 -24.09
CA GLY A 190 4.57 5.70 -25.30
C GLY A 190 5.71 6.64 -25.74
N HIS A 191 6.54 7.11 -24.81
CA HIS A 191 7.70 7.96 -25.09
C HIS A 191 9.02 7.19 -25.30
N HIS A 192 9.02 5.87 -25.10
CA HIS A 192 10.20 5.01 -25.24
C HIS A 192 10.16 4.27 -26.58
N LYS A 193 10.85 4.81 -27.61
CA LYS A 193 10.83 4.29 -29.00
C LYS A 193 10.93 2.76 -29.13
N PRO A 194 11.82 2.05 -28.41
CA PRO A 194 11.96 0.58 -28.54
C PRO A 194 10.70 -0.21 -28.13
N LEU A 195 9.88 0.37 -27.26
CA LEU A 195 8.76 -0.29 -26.61
C LEU A 195 7.41 0.34 -27.01
N ALA A 196 7.43 1.44 -27.76
CA ALA A 196 6.24 2.13 -28.22
C ALA A 196 5.31 1.18 -29.00
N GLY A 197 4.02 1.20 -28.64
CA GLY A 197 2.99 0.34 -29.26
C GLY A 197 3.04 -1.14 -28.87
N LYS A 198 3.98 -1.57 -28.01
CA LYS A 198 4.02 -2.95 -27.51
C LYS A 198 3.13 -3.11 -26.29
N THR A 199 2.50 -4.27 -26.18
CA THR A 199 1.72 -4.65 -24.99
C THR A 199 2.65 -5.06 -23.84
N PRO A 200 2.22 -4.94 -22.56
CA PRO A 200 3.04 -5.36 -21.44
C PRO A 200 3.48 -6.84 -21.50
N THR A 201 2.61 -7.74 -21.97
CA THR A 201 2.94 -9.17 -22.11
C THR A 201 3.96 -9.44 -23.22
N GLN A 202 4.02 -8.62 -24.27
CA GLN A 202 5.08 -8.70 -25.28
C GLN A 202 6.43 -8.24 -24.71
N VAL A 203 6.41 -7.25 -23.82
CA VAL A 203 7.62 -6.68 -23.23
C VAL A 203 8.16 -7.53 -22.09
N PHE A 204 7.33 -7.96 -21.14
CA PHE A 204 7.77 -8.69 -19.96
C PHE A 204 7.53 -10.20 -20.05
N GLY A 205 6.76 -10.67 -21.03
CA GLY A 205 6.29 -12.05 -21.07
C GLY A 205 5.18 -12.30 -20.05
N ARG A 206 4.66 -13.54 -20.04
CA ARG A 206 3.69 -13.99 -19.04
C ARG A 206 4.35 -14.65 -17.84
N THR A 207 3.77 -14.44 -16.67
CA THR A 207 4.06 -15.20 -15.46
C THR A 207 3.52 -16.61 -15.61
N TRP A 208 4.20 -17.58 -14.99
CA TRP A 208 3.81 -18.99 -15.03
C TRP A 208 2.36 -19.24 -14.56
N GLU A 209 1.85 -18.47 -13.59
CA GLU A 209 0.49 -18.63 -13.04
C GLU A 209 -0.62 -17.93 -13.84
N GLY A 210 -0.28 -17.02 -14.77
CA GLY A 210 -1.20 -16.02 -15.35
C GLY A 210 -2.22 -16.53 -16.39
N ASP A 211 -2.42 -17.84 -16.51
CA ASP A 211 -3.14 -18.47 -17.62
C ASP A 211 -4.43 -19.17 -17.16
N SER A 212 -5.08 -18.70 -16.08
CA SER A 212 -6.31 -19.33 -15.57
C SER A 212 -7.55 -19.04 -16.40
N ASP A 213 -7.59 -17.97 -17.19
CA ASP A 213 -8.81 -17.54 -17.87
C ASP A 213 -8.57 -17.18 -19.34
N GLU A 214 -9.25 -17.96 -20.19
CA GLU A 214 -9.67 -17.68 -21.56
C GLU A 214 -8.63 -17.61 -22.70
N GLN A 215 -8.81 -18.54 -23.64
CA GLN A 215 -8.50 -18.45 -25.07
C GLN A 215 -7.01 -18.38 -25.47
N GLY A 216 -6.37 -19.55 -25.53
CA GLY A 216 -5.05 -19.71 -26.15
C GLY A 216 -4.92 -21.03 -26.92
N ASN A 217 -4.55 -20.93 -28.20
CA ASN A 217 -4.25 -22.01 -29.16
C ASN A 217 -3.73 -23.33 -28.56
N GLY A 218 -4.22 -24.47 -29.09
CA GLY A 218 -3.95 -25.84 -28.61
C GLY A 218 -2.47 -26.24 -28.45
N ALA A 219 -1.53 -25.61 -29.17
CA ALA A 219 -0.10 -25.86 -28.97
C ALA A 219 0.41 -25.41 -27.58
N ARG A 220 -0.17 -24.35 -27.00
CA ARG A 220 0.26 -23.78 -25.71
C ARG A 220 -0.34 -24.53 -24.51
N ALA A 221 -1.47 -25.20 -24.71
CA ALA A 221 -2.06 -26.06 -23.70
C ALA A 221 -1.20 -27.31 -23.46
N SER A 222 -0.58 -27.85 -24.51
CA SER A 222 0.34 -29.00 -24.42
C SER A 222 1.58 -28.66 -23.59
N ASP A 223 2.29 -27.57 -23.92
CA ASP A 223 3.48 -27.13 -23.18
C ASP A 223 3.21 -26.90 -21.68
N ARG A 224 2.00 -26.42 -21.36
CA ARG A 224 1.57 -26.20 -19.97
C ARG A 224 1.35 -27.51 -19.24
N LEU A 225 0.68 -28.47 -19.88
CA LEU A 225 0.45 -29.80 -19.30
C LEU A 225 1.79 -30.49 -19.05
N ASP A 226 2.71 -30.44 -20.01
CA ASP A 226 4.05 -31.03 -19.87
C ASP A 226 4.82 -30.40 -18.70
N LYS A 227 4.78 -29.08 -18.57
CA LYS A 227 5.43 -28.39 -17.45
C LYS A 227 4.77 -28.71 -16.11
N LEU A 228 3.44 -28.79 -16.07
CA LEU A 228 2.69 -29.15 -14.87
C LEU A 228 3.03 -30.58 -14.43
N SER A 229 3.04 -31.54 -15.35
CA SER A 229 3.47 -32.91 -15.11
C SER A 229 4.90 -32.97 -14.57
N GLN A 230 5.82 -32.19 -15.14
CA GLN A 230 7.19 -32.09 -14.65
C GLN A 230 7.24 -31.56 -13.21
N ASP A 231 6.48 -30.51 -12.88
CA ASP A 231 6.46 -29.96 -11.52
C ASP A 231 5.84 -30.94 -10.51
N PHE A 232 4.80 -31.70 -10.91
CA PHE A 232 4.20 -32.75 -10.07
C PHE A 232 5.17 -33.90 -9.81
N LEU A 233 5.80 -34.43 -10.86
CA LEU A 233 6.76 -35.54 -10.75
C LEU A 233 7.98 -35.14 -9.91
N GLU A 234 8.52 -33.95 -10.16
CA GLU A 234 9.68 -33.46 -9.43
C GLU A 234 9.34 -33.21 -7.96
N LEU A 235 8.19 -32.58 -7.65
CA LEU A 235 7.78 -32.37 -6.27
C LEU A 235 7.50 -33.71 -5.56
N ARG A 236 6.84 -34.67 -6.24
CA ARG A 236 6.59 -36.01 -5.68
C ARG A 236 7.90 -36.68 -5.26
N SER A 237 8.97 -36.54 -6.03
CA SER A 237 10.28 -37.10 -5.69
C SER A 237 10.97 -36.40 -4.51
N LYS A 238 10.70 -35.10 -4.30
CA LYS A 238 11.33 -34.28 -3.26
C LYS A 238 10.54 -34.24 -1.95
N ASP A 239 9.26 -34.58 -1.99
CA ASP A 239 8.31 -34.34 -0.91
C ASP A 239 7.39 -35.53 -0.67
N GLN A 240 7.75 -36.33 0.36
CA GLN A 240 6.98 -37.49 0.76
C GLN A 240 5.55 -37.15 1.19
N SER A 241 5.31 -35.96 1.74
CA SER A 241 3.96 -35.53 2.14
C SER A 241 3.07 -35.29 0.92
N PHE A 242 3.62 -34.72 -0.16
CA PHE A 242 2.92 -34.54 -1.43
C PHE A 242 2.70 -35.87 -2.15
N ALA A 243 3.68 -36.80 -2.10
CA ALA A 243 3.50 -38.15 -2.62
C ALA A 243 2.31 -38.87 -1.95
N ARG A 244 2.25 -38.86 -0.62
CA ARG A 244 1.11 -39.40 0.15
C ARG A 244 -0.21 -38.74 -0.26
N PHE A 245 -0.23 -37.41 -0.38
CA PHE A 245 -1.42 -36.68 -0.80
C PHE A 245 -1.92 -37.12 -2.19
N LEU A 246 -1.04 -37.29 -3.17
CA LEU A 246 -1.41 -37.76 -4.50
C LEU A 246 -1.97 -39.19 -4.47
N ASP A 247 -1.34 -40.08 -3.70
CA ASP A 247 -1.76 -41.47 -3.56
C ASP A 247 -3.14 -41.57 -2.88
N GLU A 248 -3.38 -40.79 -1.82
CA GLU A 248 -4.66 -40.68 -1.10
C GLU A 248 -5.79 -40.11 -1.96
N LYS A 249 -5.47 -39.17 -2.86
CA LYS A 249 -6.44 -38.54 -3.78
C LYS A 249 -6.55 -39.24 -5.13
N HIS A 250 -5.80 -40.33 -5.33
CA HIS A 250 -5.72 -41.09 -6.58
C HIS A 250 -5.42 -40.21 -7.80
N LEU A 251 -4.49 -39.26 -7.65
CA LEU A 251 -4.08 -38.34 -8.70
C LEU A 251 -2.79 -38.83 -9.38
N ASP A 252 -2.79 -38.88 -10.71
CA ASP A 252 -1.59 -39.17 -11.49
C ASP A 252 -0.70 -37.92 -11.62
N ALA A 253 0.57 -38.05 -11.19
CA ALA A 253 1.57 -37.00 -11.33
C ALA A 253 2.10 -36.85 -12.76
N ALA A 254 2.12 -37.93 -13.55
CA ALA A 254 2.64 -37.91 -14.91
C ALA A 254 1.63 -37.30 -15.90
N SER A 255 0.33 -37.50 -15.64
CA SER A 255 -0.76 -36.93 -16.41
C SER A 255 -1.82 -36.30 -15.48
N PRO A 256 -1.50 -35.15 -14.85
CA PRO A 256 -2.44 -34.50 -13.95
C PRO A 256 -3.63 -33.96 -14.75
N ASP A 257 -4.83 -34.47 -14.46
CA ASP A 257 -6.06 -34.05 -15.15
C ASP A 257 -6.44 -32.62 -14.78
N THR A 258 -6.09 -31.68 -15.66
CA THR A 258 -6.39 -30.25 -15.51
C THR A 258 -7.88 -29.92 -15.55
N SER A 259 -8.73 -30.85 -15.98
CA SER A 259 -10.18 -30.69 -15.90
C SER A 259 -10.68 -30.82 -14.45
N LEU A 260 -9.94 -31.49 -13.57
CA LEU A 260 -10.29 -31.61 -12.15
C LEU A 260 -10.09 -30.29 -11.42
N SER A 261 -11.14 -29.86 -10.70
CA SER A 261 -11.11 -28.65 -9.87
C SER A 261 -9.96 -28.67 -8.84
N LEU A 262 -9.69 -29.86 -8.28
CA LEU A 262 -8.60 -30.09 -7.32
C LEU A 262 -7.24 -29.80 -7.94
N VAL A 263 -6.95 -30.33 -9.14
CA VAL A 263 -5.67 -30.12 -9.83
C VAL A 263 -5.46 -28.65 -10.14
N ARG A 264 -6.49 -27.95 -10.66
CA ARG A 264 -6.41 -26.49 -10.92
C ARG A 264 -6.11 -25.69 -9.65
N LYS A 265 -6.66 -26.10 -8.51
CA LYS A 265 -6.47 -25.43 -7.22
C LYS A 265 -5.06 -25.59 -6.67
N ILE A 266 -4.51 -26.81 -6.74
CA ILE A 266 -3.19 -27.12 -6.18
C ILE A 266 -2.03 -26.81 -7.14
N ALA A 267 -2.26 -26.78 -8.45
CA ALA A 267 -1.21 -26.59 -9.45
C ALA A 267 -0.28 -25.39 -9.18
N PRO A 268 -0.79 -24.18 -8.84
CA PRO A 268 0.09 -23.06 -8.52
C PRO A 268 0.91 -23.30 -7.24
N LEU A 269 0.31 -23.95 -6.22
CA LEU A 269 1.01 -24.29 -4.97
C LEU A 269 2.12 -25.32 -5.20
N VAL A 270 1.87 -26.32 -6.05
CA VAL A 270 2.83 -27.36 -6.41
C VAL A 270 4.03 -26.74 -7.13
N ALA A 271 3.79 -25.89 -8.13
CA ALA A 271 4.89 -25.24 -8.85
C ALA A 271 5.69 -24.29 -7.96
N PHE A 272 5.02 -23.51 -7.10
CA PHE A 272 5.68 -22.65 -6.13
C PHE A 272 6.54 -23.48 -5.16
N ARG A 273 5.95 -24.49 -4.53
CA ARG A 273 6.65 -25.36 -3.58
C ARG A 273 7.80 -26.11 -4.25
N ASN A 274 7.64 -26.59 -5.49
CA ASN A 274 8.72 -27.23 -6.23
C ASN A 274 9.90 -26.28 -6.53
N ALA A 275 9.62 -24.99 -6.75
CA ALA A 275 10.66 -23.99 -6.99
C ALA A 275 11.51 -23.71 -5.74
N PHE A 276 10.92 -23.74 -4.55
CA PHE A 276 11.60 -23.38 -3.29
C PHE A 276 12.02 -24.58 -2.42
N ARG A 277 11.31 -25.71 -2.47
CA ARG A 277 11.61 -26.90 -1.65
C ARG A 277 12.84 -27.63 -2.20
N GLY A 278 13.83 -27.81 -1.33
CA GLY A 278 15.08 -28.50 -1.69
C GLY A 278 15.88 -27.77 -2.79
N ALA A 279 15.73 -26.45 -2.89
CA ALA A 279 16.46 -25.62 -3.84
C ALA A 279 17.97 -25.60 -3.53
N VAL A 280 18.67 -26.67 -3.90
CA VAL A 280 20.13 -26.68 -4.05
C VAL A 280 20.48 -25.73 -5.19
N LEU A 281 21.61 -25.01 -5.09
CA LEU A 281 22.11 -23.96 -5.99
C LEU A 281 22.41 -24.40 -7.43
N SER A 282 21.60 -25.27 -8.04
CA SER A 282 21.69 -25.65 -9.44
C SER A 282 21.13 -24.53 -10.35
N ARG A 283 21.67 -24.44 -11.58
CA ARG A 283 21.22 -23.47 -12.60
C ARG A 283 19.74 -23.65 -12.97
N LYS A 284 19.21 -24.88 -12.89
CA LYS A 284 17.78 -25.18 -13.14
C LYS A 284 16.88 -24.65 -12.01
N SER A 285 17.29 -24.85 -10.76
CA SER A 285 16.60 -24.31 -9.58
C SER A 285 16.50 -22.78 -9.64
N ARG A 286 17.61 -22.09 -9.97
CA ARG A 286 17.66 -20.63 -10.11
C ARG A 286 16.67 -20.12 -11.17
N LYS A 287 16.58 -20.75 -12.34
CA LYS A 287 15.60 -20.36 -13.38
C LYS A 287 14.15 -20.51 -12.92
N LYS A 288 13.83 -21.54 -12.12
CA LYS A 288 12.48 -21.72 -11.55
C LYS A 288 12.16 -20.63 -10.53
N LEU A 289 13.09 -20.30 -9.63
CA LEU A 289 12.93 -19.19 -8.68
C LEU A 289 12.66 -17.86 -9.38
N LEU A 290 13.46 -17.54 -10.40
CA LEU A 290 13.24 -16.34 -11.23
C LEU A 290 11.85 -16.34 -11.88
N SER A 291 11.35 -17.51 -12.28
CA SER A 291 10.08 -17.61 -13.01
C SER A 291 8.82 -17.32 -12.19
N VAL A 292 8.91 -17.40 -10.85
CA VAL A 292 7.77 -17.23 -9.95
C VAL A 292 7.34 -15.76 -9.85
N TYR A 293 8.31 -14.84 -9.81
CA TYR A 293 8.05 -13.41 -9.62
C TYR A 293 8.19 -12.58 -10.90
N THR A 294 8.49 -13.19 -12.05
CA THR A 294 8.71 -12.46 -13.31
C THR A 294 7.55 -12.62 -14.28
N GLY A 295 7.50 -11.75 -15.29
CA GLY A 295 6.36 -11.62 -16.20
C GLY A 295 5.42 -10.50 -15.78
N TRP A 296 4.54 -10.14 -16.72
CA TRP A 296 3.63 -9.02 -16.58
C TRP A 296 2.70 -9.14 -15.38
N GLU A 297 2.07 -10.30 -15.21
CA GLU A 297 1.08 -10.51 -14.15
C GLU A 297 1.74 -10.40 -12.77
N ALA A 298 2.98 -10.88 -12.63
CA ALA A 298 3.76 -10.74 -11.41
C ALA A 298 4.17 -9.29 -11.14
N LEU A 299 4.70 -8.57 -12.13
CA LEU A 299 5.08 -7.15 -11.97
C LEU A 299 3.89 -6.28 -11.53
N ALA A 300 2.75 -6.44 -12.20
CA ALA A 300 1.53 -5.73 -11.85
C ALA A 300 1.00 -6.15 -10.47
N SER A 301 0.98 -7.46 -10.17
CA SER A 301 0.52 -7.98 -8.87
C SER A 301 1.40 -7.51 -7.72
N ILE A 302 2.73 -7.51 -7.87
CA ILE A 302 3.69 -7.06 -6.84
C ILE A 302 3.50 -5.57 -6.54
N SER A 303 3.20 -4.77 -7.56
CA SER A 303 2.94 -3.33 -7.36
C SER A 303 1.59 -3.05 -6.70
N GLU A 304 0.63 -3.97 -6.79
CA GLU A 304 -0.73 -3.83 -6.26
C GLU A 304 -1.43 -2.53 -6.66
N GLY A 305 -1.16 -2.03 -7.86
CA GLY A 305 -1.70 -0.76 -8.35
C GLY A 305 -1.04 0.49 -7.73
N ASN A 306 0.00 0.34 -6.91
CA ASN A 306 0.79 1.48 -6.43
C ASN A 306 1.65 2.05 -7.57
N PRO A 307 1.36 3.28 -8.06
CA PRO A 307 2.05 3.84 -9.21
C PRO A 307 3.54 4.08 -8.94
N ARG A 308 3.93 4.39 -7.69
CA ARG A 308 5.33 4.67 -7.33
C ARG A 308 6.18 3.41 -7.48
N TRP A 309 5.73 2.30 -6.91
CA TRP A 309 6.45 1.02 -7.01
C TRP A 309 6.45 0.49 -8.43
N PHE A 310 5.32 0.56 -9.12
CA PHE A 310 5.22 0.12 -10.51
C PHE A 310 6.16 0.89 -11.43
N ILE A 311 6.11 2.22 -11.40
CA ILE A 311 6.98 3.08 -12.22
C ILE A 311 8.45 2.84 -11.88
N GLY A 312 8.79 2.69 -10.59
CA GLY A 312 10.14 2.37 -10.15
C GLY A 312 10.67 1.10 -10.78
N MET A 313 9.93 -0.02 -10.67
CA MET A 313 10.30 -1.30 -11.27
C MET A 313 10.42 -1.20 -12.80
N VAL A 314 9.43 -0.61 -13.47
CA VAL A 314 9.41 -0.48 -14.93
C VAL A 314 10.60 0.37 -15.41
N ASN A 315 10.89 1.49 -14.76
CA ASN A 315 12.03 2.33 -15.11
C ASN A 315 13.38 1.61 -14.91
N MET A 316 13.53 0.82 -13.84
CA MET A 316 14.75 0.03 -13.62
C MET A 316 14.96 -1.02 -14.71
N ILE A 317 13.88 -1.64 -15.19
CA ILE A 317 13.94 -2.62 -16.28
C ILE A 317 14.26 -1.92 -17.61
N ILE A 318 13.50 -0.87 -17.94
CA ILE A 318 13.63 -0.14 -19.22
C ILE A 318 15.01 0.50 -19.35
N SER A 319 15.55 1.12 -18.29
CA SER A 319 16.88 1.75 -18.31
C SER A 319 18.03 0.78 -18.60
N ARG A 320 17.80 -0.53 -18.41
CA ARG A 320 18.76 -1.59 -18.72
C ARG A 320 18.49 -2.28 -20.06
N THR A 321 17.42 -1.91 -20.76
CA THR A 321 17.00 -2.50 -22.02
C THR A 321 17.50 -1.66 -23.19
N ARG A 322 18.17 -2.29 -24.15
CA ARG A 322 18.66 -1.66 -25.38
C ARG A 322 17.68 -1.89 -26.54
N GLU A 323 17.78 -1.07 -27.58
CA GLU A 323 17.00 -1.21 -28.82
C GLU A 323 17.13 -2.59 -29.47
N THR A 324 18.30 -3.21 -29.34
CA THR A 324 18.63 -4.50 -29.95
C THR A 324 18.22 -5.71 -29.11
N ASP A 325 17.75 -5.50 -27.88
CA ASP A 325 17.49 -6.62 -26.97
C ASP A 325 16.26 -7.41 -27.44
N PRO A 326 16.32 -8.75 -27.41
CA PRO A 326 15.19 -9.57 -27.77
C PRO A 326 14.06 -9.39 -26.75
N LEU A 327 12.83 -9.43 -27.24
CA LEU A 327 11.64 -9.47 -26.41
C LEU A 327 11.09 -10.89 -26.31
N PRO A 328 10.50 -11.29 -25.16
CA PRO A 328 10.36 -10.50 -23.92
C PRO A 328 11.70 -10.28 -23.20
N ILE A 329 11.78 -9.19 -22.42
CA ILE A 329 12.96 -8.82 -21.62
C ILE A 329 13.35 -9.98 -20.70
N ASP A 330 14.64 -10.23 -20.58
CA ASP A 330 15.17 -11.35 -19.80
C ASP A 330 14.66 -11.35 -18.34
N ARG A 331 14.28 -12.54 -17.86
CA ARG A 331 13.71 -12.73 -16.53
C ARG A 331 14.68 -12.36 -15.43
N SER A 332 16.00 -12.46 -15.63
CA SER A 332 16.99 -12.04 -14.65
C SER A 332 16.96 -10.52 -14.44
N VAL A 333 16.74 -9.75 -15.50
CA VAL A 333 16.63 -8.28 -15.42
C VAL A 333 15.36 -7.88 -14.68
N GLN A 334 14.24 -8.53 -15.01
CA GLN A 334 12.97 -8.30 -14.31
C GLN A 334 13.06 -8.66 -12.82
N HIS A 335 13.60 -9.84 -12.51
CA HIS A 335 13.72 -10.31 -11.13
C HIS A 335 14.57 -9.38 -10.28
N HIS A 336 15.70 -8.91 -10.83
CA HIS A 336 16.57 -7.99 -10.10
C HIS A 336 15.86 -6.66 -9.78
N ALA A 337 15.06 -6.11 -10.69
CA ALA A 337 14.27 -4.90 -10.41
C ALA A 337 13.23 -5.13 -9.31
N ILE A 338 12.59 -6.30 -9.30
CA ILE A 338 11.63 -6.70 -8.27
C ILE A 338 12.32 -6.88 -6.91
N GLU A 339 13.44 -7.60 -6.88
CA GLU A 339 14.24 -7.86 -5.69
C GLU A 339 14.74 -6.54 -5.08
N GLN A 340 15.33 -5.65 -5.88
CA GLN A 340 15.75 -4.32 -5.41
C GLN A 340 14.59 -3.50 -4.84
N THR A 341 13.39 -3.60 -5.43
CA THR A 341 12.21 -2.87 -4.92
C THR A 341 11.72 -3.48 -3.59
N SER A 342 11.69 -4.81 -3.50
CA SER A 342 11.33 -5.55 -2.28
C SER A 342 12.30 -5.26 -1.13
N GLU A 343 13.61 -5.23 -1.42
CA GLU A 343 14.67 -4.88 -0.46
C GLU A 343 14.53 -3.43 0.02
N ALA A 344 14.33 -2.49 -0.90
CA ALA A 344 14.14 -1.08 -0.55
C ALA A 344 12.90 -0.87 0.34
N PHE A 345 11.80 -1.57 0.05
CA PHE A 345 10.60 -1.53 0.88
C PHE A 345 10.83 -2.17 2.25
N SER A 346 11.53 -3.30 2.32
CA SER A 346 11.88 -3.96 3.57
C SER A 346 12.79 -3.09 4.46
N ALA A 347 13.77 -2.41 3.85
CA ALA A 347 14.64 -1.46 4.54
C ALA A 347 13.84 -0.28 5.13
N MET A 348 12.86 0.25 4.39
CA MET A 348 11.95 1.29 4.89
C MET A 348 11.13 0.80 6.10
N LEU A 349 10.68 -0.46 6.09
CA LEU A 349 9.91 -1.03 7.20
C LEU A 349 10.78 -1.28 8.45
N GLN A 350 12.07 -1.53 8.26
CA GLN A 350 13.02 -1.68 9.37
C GLN A 350 13.26 -0.35 10.08
N THR A 351 13.24 0.78 9.36
CA THR A 351 13.43 2.12 9.95
C THR A 351 12.15 2.74 10.51
N ALA A 352 10.97 2.29 10.06
CA ALA A 352 9.69 2.83 10.51
C ALA A 352 9.36 2.59 12.01
N ALA A 353 10.14 1.76 12.71
CA ALA A 353 9.89 1.34 14.07
C ALA A 353 10.50 2.24 15.17
N THR A 354 11.24 3.30 14.81
CA THR A 354 12.04 4.06 15.79
C THR A 354 11.41 5.37 16.27
N GLU A 355 10.41 5.93 15.59
CA GLU A 355 9.78 7.21 15.96
C GLU A 355 8.28 7.23 15.63
N GLN A 356 7.54 8.21 16.16
CA GLN A 356 6.10 8.40 15.99
C GLN A 356 5.68 8.35 14.51
N ALA A 357 5.12 7.22 14.07
CA ALA A 357 4.72 7.00 12.68
C ALA A 357 3.25 7.35 12.52
N MET A 358 2.96 8.47 11.85
CA MET A 358 1.60 8.96 11.58
C MET A 358 0.73 9.04 12.85
N GLY A 359 1.33 9.54 13.94
CA GLY A 359 0.67 9.71 15.22
C GLY A 359 0.59 8.44 16.09
N ILE A 360 1.10 7.29 15.63
CA ILE A 360 1.13 6.04 16.40
C ILE A 360 2.56 5.79 16.91
N THR A 361 2.69 5.50 18.21
CA THR A 361 3.96 5.11 18.84
C THR A 361 3.90 3.65 19.28
N THR A 362 4.93 2.87 18.95
CA THR A 362 5.05 1.46 19.38
C THR A 362 6.47 1.16 19.80
N THR A 363 6.62 0.22 20.72
CA THR A 363 7.90 -0.37 21.13
C THR A 363 8.26 -1.63 20.34
N LYS A 364 7.35 -2.12 19.49
CA LYS A 364 7.54 -3.33 18.70
C LYS A 364 8.03 -3.00 17.29
N SER A 365 9.03 -3.74 16.82
CA SER A 365 9.49 -3.63 15.44
C SER A 365 8.40 -4.11 14.47
N VAL A 366 7.99 -3.21 13.58
CA VAL A 366 7.06 -3.50 12.48
C VAL A 366 7.62 -4.62 11.60
N TYR A 367 8.90 -4.53 11.23
CA TYR A 367 9.54 -5.53 10.39
C TYR A 367 9.61 -6.91 11.06
N GLU A 368 9.91 -6.99 12.36
CA GLU A 368 9.94 -8.27 13.07
C GLU A 368 8.56 -8.95 13.12
N LEU A 369 7.50 -8.16 13.31
CA LEU A 369 6.13 -8.67 13.25
C LEU A 369 5.82 -9.24 11.86
N LEU A 370 6.14 -8.50 10.80
CA LEU A 370 5.93 -8.94 9.41
C LEU A 370 6.76 -10.17 9.07
N SER A 371 8.02 -10.21 9.50
CA SER A 371 8.92 -11.36 9.34
C SER A 371 8.39 -12.60 10.04
N THR A 372 7.78 -12.43 11.23
CA THR A 372 7.13 -13.52 11.96
C THR A 372 5.96 -14.10 11.16
N ILE A 373 5.11 -13.23 10.60
CA ILE A 373 3.96 -13.63 9.77
C ILE A 373 4.44 -14.29 8.46
N GLY A 374 5.40 -13.68 7.77
CA GLY A 374 5.94 -14.17 6.50
C GLY A 374 6.62 -15.53 6.65
N SER A 375 7.46 -15.69 7.69
CA SER A 375 8.14 -16.95 7.98
C SER A 375 7.16 -18.08 8.32
N TYR A 376 6.10 -17.76 9.07
CA TYR A 376 5.05 -18.74 9.36
C TYR A 376 4.38 -19.25 8.07
N PHE A 377 3.99 -18.35 7.17
CA PHE A 377 3.38 -18.73 5.89
C PHE A 377 4.36 -19.49 5.00
N ASN A 378 5.61 -19.07 4.92
CA ASN A 378 6.63 -19.74 4.13
C ASN A 378 6.86 -21.17 4.62
N ARG A 379 7.05 -21.36 5.94
CA ARG A 379 7.23 -22.68 6.53
C ARG A 379 6.05 -23.60 6.26
N ARG A 380 4.81 -23.11 6.47
CA ARG A 380 3.58 -23.85 6.16
C ARG A 380 3.48 -24.23 4.68
N LEU A 381 4.00 -23.40 3.78
CA LEU A 381 3.92 -23.62 2.34
C LEU A 381 5.04 -24.50 1.78
N VAL A 382 6.26 -24.37 2.30
CA VAL A 382 7.46 -24.95 1.69
C VAL A 382 8.03 -26.10 2.52
N GLU A 383 7.93 -26.03 3.85
CA GLU A 383 8.61 -26.94 4.78
C GLU A 383 7.68 -28.00 5.36
N ASP A 384 6.53 -27.58 5.93
CA ASP A 384 5.53 -28.47 6.56
C ASP A 384 4.90 -29.46 5.56
N ASP A 385 4.21 -30.47 6.07
CA ASP A 385 3.45 -31.43 5.26
C ASP A 385 2.48 -30.74 4.29
N PHE A 386 2.43 -31.26 3.06
CA PHE A 386 1.60 -30.72 1.99
C PHE A 386 0.12 -30.77 2.37
N ILE A 387 -0.54 -29.61 2.29
CA ILE A 387 -1.98 -29.46 2.45
C ILE A 387 -2.55 -28.72 1.25
N GLU A 388 -3.78 -29.08 0.85
CA GLU A 388 -4.46 -28.49 -0.31
C GLU A 388 -4.72 -26.99 -0.15
N GLU A 389 -4.99 -26.55 1.09
CA GLU A 389 -5.38 -25.18 1.40
C GLU A 389 -4.49 -24.57 2.48
N ILE A 390 -3.40 -23.96 2.04
CA ILE A 390 -2.43 -23.32 2.92
C ILE A 390 -2.93 -21.92 3.27
N PRO A 391 -2.88 -21.49 4.55
CA PRO A 391 -3.24 -20.13 4.91
C PRO A 391 -2.17 -19.14 4.42
N LEU A 392 -2.61 -18.11 3.69
CA LEU A 392 -1.77 -16.98 3.20
C LEU A 392 -2.40 -15.62 3.53
N SER A 393 -3.31 -15.64 4.50
CA SER A 393 -3.92 -14.46 5.11
C SER A 393 -4.09 -14.74 6.59
N PHE A 394 -4.31 -13.69 7.37
CA PHE A 394 -4.55 -13.81 8.79
C PHE A 394 -5.75 -12.98 9.22
N GLU A 395 -6.41 -13.44 10.27
CA GLU A 395 -7.48 -12.71 10.93
C GLU A 395 -6.97 -12.24 12.29
N VAL A 396 -7.25 -10.98 12.61
CA VAL A 396 -6.82 -10.41 13.88
C VAL A 396 -7.83 -10.82 14.95
N SER A 397 -7.38 -11.66 15.87
CA SER A 397 -8.07 -11.91 17.14
C SER A 397 -7.68 -10.84 18.17
N HIS A 398 -8.21 -10.93 19.38
CA HIS A 398 -7.67 -10.18 20.52
C HIS A 398 -6.14 -10.36 20.63
N ILE A 399 -5.42 -9.24 20.59
CA ILE A 399 -3.95 -9.18 20.61
C ILE A 399 -3.48 -8.09 21.57
N ASP A 400 -2.20 -8.17 21.95
CA ASP A 400 -1.53 -7.14 22.74
C ASP A 400 -1.53 -5.78 22.03
N GLY A 401 -1.74 -4.71 22.80
CA GLY A 401 -1.88 -3.35 22.26
C GLY A 401 -0.66 -2.86 21.50
N GLU A 402 0.56 -3.27 21.86
CA GLU A 402 1.78 -2.86 21.13
C GLU A 402 1.89 -3.58 19.78
N ILE A 403 1.42 -4.84 19.70
CA ILE A 403 1.31 -5.58 18.45
C ILE A 403 0.25 -4.95 17.56
N GLU A 404 -0.89 -4.55 18.12
CA GLU A 404 -1.93 -3.84 17.37
C GLU A 404 -1.40 -2.54 16.79
N LYS A 405 -0.67 -1.73 17.58
CA LYS A 405 -0.05 -0.49 17.09
C LYS A 405 0.97 -0.74 15.98
N ALA A 406 1.84 -1.74 16.13
CA ALA A 406 2.78 -2.11 15.07
C ALA A 406 2.07 -2.57 13.79
N LEU A 407 0.96 -3.31 13.93
CA LEU A 407 0.14 -3.73 12.79
C LEU A 407 -0.56 -2.54 12.12
N ARG A 408 -1.08 -1.57 12.89
CA ARG A 408 -1.65 -0.32 12.35
C ARG A 408 -0.62 0.47 11.54
N ILE A 409 0.62 0.57 12.04
CA ILE A 409 1.73 1.19 11.30
C ILE A 409 2.00 0.42 10.00
N ALA A 410 2.03 -0.92 10.06
CA ALA A 410 2.25 -1.75 8.87
C ALA A 410 1.15 -1.57 7.80
N ILE A 411 -0.12 -1.44 8.22
CA ILE A 411 -1.26 -1.17 7.31
C ILE A 411 -1.10 0.23 6.70
N ASN A 412 -0.78 1.23 7.51
CA ASN A 412 -0.56 2.61 7.08
C ASN A 412 0.59 2.75 6.07
N LEU A 413 1.67 1.97 6.22
CA LEU A 413 2.79 1.92 5.28
C LEU A 413 2.52 1.05 4.03
N GLY A 414 1.34 0.43 3.95
CA GLY A 414 0.98 -0.46 2.84
C GLY A 414 1.71 -1.81 2.85
N ALA A 415 2.32 -2.22 3.97
CA ALA A 415 2.95 -3.53 4.12
C ALA A 415 1.93 -4.65 4.40
N VAL A 416 0.74 -4.27 4.86
CA VAL A 416 -0.39 -5.15 5.12
C VAL A 416 -1.61 -4.64 4.37
N VAL A 417 -2.25 -5.52 3.60
CA VAL A 417 -3.41 -5.20 2.77
C VAL A 417 -4.65 -5.81 3.40
N SER A 418 -5.69 -4.99 3.59
CA SER A 418 -6.99 -5.47 4.08
C SER A 418 -7.76 -6.22 3.00
N LEU A 419 -8.34 -7.34 3.42
CA LEU A 419 -9.32 -8.12 2.65
C LEU A 419 -10.75 -7.91 3.18
N SER A 420 -10.89 -7.16 4.26
CA SER A 420 -12.17 -6.72 4.83
C SER A 420 -12.43 -5.25 4.51
N ASP A 421 -13.70 -4.89 4.42
CA ASP A 421 -14.09 -3.50 4.29
C ASP A 421 -13.77 -2.70 5.57
N PRO A 422 -13.33 -1.44 5.42
CA PRO A 422 -13.16 -0.52 6.55
C PRO A 422 -14.50 -0.27 7.24
N ASP A 423 -14.45 0.11 8.51
CA ASP A 423 -15.64 0.31 9.33
C ASP A 423 -16.40 1.57 8.89
N GLU A 424 -15.70 2.69 8.78
CA GLU A 424 -16.29 4.02 8.57
C GLU A 424 -15.31 4.98 7.87
N MET A 425 -15.68 6.27 7.80
CA MET A 425 -14.81 7.36 7.40
C MET A 425 -13.54 7.35 8.25
N GLY A 426 -12.37 7.22 7.60
CA GLY A 426 -11.08 7.17 8.31
C GLY A 426 -10.51 5.76 8.54
N GLY A 427 -11.18 4.72 8.04
CA GLY A 427 -10.60 3.37 7.94
C GLY A 427 -11.05 2.42 9.04
N PHE A 428 -10.11 1.82 9.75
CA PHE A 428 -10.38 0.76 10.74
C PHE A 428 -10.41 1.31 12.17
N ARG A 429 -11.60 1.28 12.80
CA ARG A 429 -11.76 1.59 14.22
C ARG A 429 -11.12 0.51 15.06
N THR A 430 -11.43 -0.75 14.74
CA THR A 430 -10.80 -1.94 15.31
C THR A 430 -10.19 -2.79 14.21
N LEU A 431 -9.06 -3.42 14.53
CA LEU A 431 -8.51 -4.46 13.67
C LEU A 431 -9.12 -5.83 13.98
N GLU A 432 -9.73 -6.01 15.16
CA GLU A 432 -10.28 -7.30 15.58
C GLU A 432 -11.42 -7.79 14.65
N GLY A 433 -11.38 -9.07 14.30
CA GLY A 433 -12.30 -9.70 13.36
C GLY A 433 -12.07 -9.30 11.90
N LYS A 434 -11.05 -8.48 11.60
CA LYS A 434 -10.69 -8.10 10.23
C LYS A 434 -9.62 -9.03 9.68
N ARG A 435 -9.70 -9.27 8.37
CA ARG A 435 -8.80 -10.17 7.65
C ARG A 435 -7.82 -9.38 6.79
N PHE A 436 -6.56 -9.78 6.86
CA PHE A 436 -5.45 -9.12 6.20
C PHE A 436 -4.50 -10.12 5.53
N ARG A 437 -3.66 -9.62 4.63
CA ARG A 437 -2.52 -10.34 4.08
C ARG A 437 -1.30 -9.43 4.02
N LEU A 438 -0.12 -10.03 3.90
CA LEU A 438 1.08 -9.27 3.56
C LEU A 438 0.94 -8.70 2.14
N ALA A 439 1.51 -7.52 1.92
CA ALA A 439 1.64 -6.94 0.61
C ALA A 439 2.48 -7.84 -0.30
N TYR A 440 2.12 -7.94 -1.57
CA TYR A 440 2.86 -8.74 -2.54
C TYR A 440 4.25 -8.17 -2.83
N LEU A 441 4.51 -6.92 -2.46
CA LEU A 441 5.84 -6.34 -2.47
C LEU A 441 6.82 -7.04 -1.53
N LEU A 442 6.33 -7.70 -0.47
CA LEU A 442 7.12 -8.49 0.47
C LEU A 442 7.21 -9.97 0.09
N ALA A 443 6.55 -10.38 -1.00
CA ALA A 443 6.51 -11.77 -1.42
C ALA A 443 7.90 -12.31 -1.83
N PRO A 444 8.76 -11.56 -2.55
CA PRO A 444 10.12 -12.02 -2.83
C PRO A 444 10.95 -12.26 -1.57
N GLU A 445 10.88 -11.34 -0.60
CA GLU A 445 11.60 -11.40 0.68
C GLU A 445 11.20 -12.65 1.49
N PHE A 446 9.90 -12.83 1.72
CA PHE A 446 9.39 -13.95 2.52
C PHE A 446 9.12 -15.22 1.71
N ARG A 447 9.46 -15.22 0.43
CA ARG A 447 9.22 -16.34 -0.51
C ARG A 447 7.76 -16.82 -0.43
N LEU A 448 6.83 -15.91 -0.71
CA LEU A 448 5.39 -16.17 -0.70
C LEU A 448 4.81 -16.08 -2.11
N PRO A 449 3.77 -16.85 -2.44
CA PRO A 449 3.13 -16.76 -3.75
C PRO A 449 2.31 -15.47 -3.82
N LEU A 450 2.12 -14.96 -5.03
CA LEU A 450 1.36 -13.73 -5.30
C LEU A 450 -0.14 -13.99 -5.23
N ARG A 451 -0.64 -14.71 -4.22
CA ARG A 451 -2.05 -15.08 -4.07
C ARG A 451 -2.49 -15.01 -2.61
N SER A 452 -3.78 -14.84 -2.41
CA SER A 452 -4.40 -14.95 -1.09
C SER A 452 -5.30 -16.18 -1.04
N THR A 453 -5.27 -16.88 0.09
CA THR A 453 -6.01 -18.11 0.40
C THR A 453 -6.55 -18.00 1.82
N LYS A 454 -7.00 -19.11 2.45
CA LYS A 454 -7.63 -19.13 3.78
C LYS A 454 -6.89 -18.29 4.84
N SER A 455 -7.65 -17.84 5.84
CA SER A 455 -7.12 -17.14 7.00
C SER A 455 -6.72 -18.12 8.11
N VAL A 456 -5.79 -17.67 8.94
CA VAL A 456 -5.47 -18.24 10.25
C VAL A 456 -5.48 -17.12 11.28
N SER A 457 -5.77 -17.40 12.56
CA SER A 457 -5.70 -16.37 13.59
C SER A 457 -4.25 -15.87 13.77
N LEU A 458 -4.07 -14.55 13.88
CA LEU A 458 -2.77 -13.94 14.17
C LEU A 458 -2.18 -14.46 15.49
N SER A 459 -3.00 -14.73 16.50
CA SER A 459 -2.55 -15.32 17.77
C SER A 459 -1.86 -16.69 17.58
N THR A 460 -2.34 -17.49 16.62
CA THR A 460 -1.75 -18.80 16.29
C THR A 460 -0.37 -18.63 15.66
N ILE A 461 -0.23 -17.66 14.75
CA ILE A 461 1.06 -17.32 14.11
C ILE A 461 2.09 -16.91 15.18
N LEU A 462 1.69 -16.00 16.08
CA LEU A 462 2.58 -15.47 17.13
C LEU A 462 2.99 -16.56 18.12
N SER A 463 2.04 -17.41 18.53
CA SER A 463 2.29 -18.50 19.48
C SER A 463 3.28 -19.52 18.91
N ASP A 464 3.11 -19.87 17.64
CA ASP A 464 4.01 -20.79 16.94
C ASP A 464 5.46 -20.28 16.91
N ALA A 465 5.64 -18.98 16.63
CA ALA A 465 6.95 -18.36 16.62
C ALA A 465 7.63 -18.42 18.00
N THR A 466 6.87 -18.25 19.09
CA THR A 466 7.40 -18.41 20.45
C THR A 466 7.78 -19.85 20.77
N ALA A 467 7.02 -20.83 20.28
CA ALA A 467 7.31 -22.25 20.47
C ALA A 467 8.60 -22.66 19.73
N SER A 468 8.76 -22.22 18.49
CA SER A 468 9.95 -22.48 17.67
C SER A 468 11.23 -21.84 18.25
N ARG A 469 11.14 -20.63 18.82
CA ARG A 469 12.27 -20.01 19.54
C ARG A 469 12.66 -20.77 20.81
N ARG A 470 11.69 -21.35 21.51
CA ARG A 470 11.93 -22.16 22.72
C ARG A 470 12.56 -23.52 22.39
N SER A 471 12.15 -24.19 21.31
CA SER A 471 12.74 -25.46 20.89
C SER A 471 14.18 -25.28 20.39
N GLY A 472 14.46 -24.21 19.62
CA GLY A 472 15.82 -23.88 19.17
C GLY A 472 16.79 -23.64 20.33
N ARG A 473 16.41 -22.77 21.28
CA ARG A 473 17.24 -22.52 22.48
C ARG A 473 17.46 -23.75 23.36
N ARG A 474 16.50 -24.68 23.40
CA ARG A 474 16.63 -25.93 24.15
C ARG A 474 17.58 -26.92 23.46
N ALA A 475 17.57 -26.97 22.13
CA ALA A 475 18.53 -27.76 21.35
C ALA A 475 19.96 -27.21 21.51
N ASP A 476 20.14 -25.89 21.42
CA ASP A 476 21.45 -25.24 21.63
C ASP A 476 21.98 -25.43 23.06
N ALA A 477 21.09 -25.40 24.07
CA ALA A 477 21.46 -25.66 25.46
C ALA A 477 21.82 -27.13 25.75
N ILE A 478 21.25 -28.08 25.00
CA ILE A 478 21.61 -29.50 25.09
C ILE A 478 22.96 -29.74 24.40
N ASP A 479 23.22 -29.11 23.24
CA ASP A 479 24.50 -29.23 22.53
C ASP A 479 25.65 -28.56 23.31
N ALA A 480 25.39 -27.43 23.97
CA ALA A 480 26.35 -26.78 24.87
C ALA A 480 26.71 -27.63 26.10
N ARG A 481 25.74 -28.39 26.66
CA ARG A 481 25.99 -29.32 27.77
C ARG A 481 26.76 -30.57 27.33
N HIS A 482 26.52 -31.07 26.12
CA HIS A 482 27.32 -32.17 25.57
C HIS A 482 28.77 -31.77 25.29
N ARG A 483 29.03 -30.52 24.91
CA ARG A 483 30.40 -29.99 24.73
C ARG A 483 31.13 -29.75 26.06
N GLN A 484 30.43 -29.40 27.14
CA GLN A 484 31.04 -29.27 28.47
C GLN A 484 31.25 -30.63 29.18
N GLY A 485 30.45 -31.65 28.86
CA GLY A 485 30.64 -33.01 29.39
C GLY A 485 31.76 -33.83 28.74
N ALA A 486 32.34 -33.35 27.64
CA ALA A 486 33.46 -34.00 26.95
C ALA A 486 34.85 -33.42 27.35
N LEU A 487 34.88 -32.51 28.32
CA LEU A 487 36.09 -31.88 28.88
C LEU A 487 36.32 -32.21 30.37
N PHE A 488 35.68 -33.28 30.88
CA PHE A 488 35.96 -33.85 32.19
C PHE A 488 36.29 -35.33 32.09
#